data_AF-A0A5D5AFI2-F1
#
_entry.id   AF-A0A5D5AFI2-F1
#
_cell.length_a   1.000
_cell.length_b   1.000
_cell.length_c   1.000
_cell.angle_alpha   90.00
_cell.angle_beta   90.00
_cell.angle_gamma   90.00
#
_symmetry.space_group_name_H-M   'P 1'
#
loop_
_entity.id
_entity.type
_entity.pdbx_description
1 polymer ?
#
loop_
_entity_poly.entity_id
_entity_poly.type
_entity_poly.pdbx_seq_one_letter_code
_entity_poly.pdbx_strand_id
1 'polypeptide(L)'
;MGQRHVEPGDAPTIEQVTRRLEAEDVADVARATFDCAGELAALECGSTAAALAACRLASRRTRREPLTCERMADTFDVDPEHVADAEATIASYLTPPADADDVRALRRTLIVAYELLDAVERDRLHALELPGSYLADAAPWLLGRTQRSIESRDDDRRGLDEDELRAHVERLEADLELARLGTLLYADVDDVRGE
;
A
#
# COMPACT_ATOMS: atom_id res chain seq x y z
N MET A 1 -6.46 14.61 -49.93
CA MET A 1 -5.45 13.54 -49.81
C MET A 1 -4.38 14.01 -48.83
N GLY A 2 -4.68 13.95 -47.54
CA GLY A 2 -3.72 14.25 -46.47
C GLY A 2 -3.55 12.98 -45.68
N GLN A 3 -2.51 12.21 -46.01
CA GLN A 3 -2.16 11.03 -45.23
C GLN A 3 -1.65 11.52 -43.88
N ARG A 4 -2.50 11.37 -42.84
CA ARG A 4 -2.07 11.43 -41.45
C ARG A 4 -1.12 10.25 -41.26
N HIS A 5 0.16 10.53 -41.10
CA HIS A 5 1.08 9.57 -40.53
C HIS A 5 0.57 9.26 -39.12
N VAL A 6 0.05 8.05 -38.94
CA VAL A 6 -0.06 7.42 -37.62
C VAL A 6 1.34 6.87 -37.37
N GLU A 7 2.10 7.54 -36.51
CA GLU A 7 3.34 6.95 -35.98
C GLU A 7 2.97 5.62 -35.30
N PRO A 8 3.76 4.55 -35.49
CA PRO A 8 3.48 3.28 -34.83
C PRO A 8 3.52 3.53 -33.32
N GLY A 9 2.43 3.16 -32.65
CA GLY A 9 2.16 3.56 -31.28
C GLY A 9 3.20 3.04 -30.32
N ASP A 10 3.98 3.94 -29.75
CA ASP A 10 4.68 3.68 -28.51
C ASP A 10 3.63 3.36 -27.45
N ALA A 11 3.76 2.19 -26.83
CA ALA A 11 2.92 1.80 -25.72
C ALA A 11 3.01 2.85 -24.60
N PRO A 12 1.90 3.19 -23.94
CA PRO A 12 1.93 4.22 -22.93
C PRO A 12 2.79 3.78 -21.74
N THR A 13 3.65 4.68 -21.26
CA THR A 13 4.45 4.43 -20.05
C THR A 13 3.57 4.41 -18.81
N ILE A 14 4.06 3.85 -17.70
CA ILE A 14 3.34 3.82 -16.42
C ILE A 14 2.94 5.23 -15.96
N GLU A 15 3.79 6.23 -16.15
CA GLU A 15 3.52 7.63 -15.81
C GLU A 15 2.41 8.23 -16.67
N GLN A 16 2.36 7.85 -17.95
CA GLN A 16 1.30 8.29 -18.85
C GLN A 16 -0.03 7.62 -18.49
N VAL A 17 0.00 6.33 -18.14
CA VAL A 17 -1.19 5.58 -17.72
C VAL A 17 -1.76 6.14 -16.43
N THR A 18 -0.92 6.25 -15.39
CA THR A 18 -1.34 6.76 -14.08
C THR A 18 -1.84 8.20 -14.15
N ARG A 19 -1.17 9.09 -14.88
CA ARG A 19 -1.64 10.47 -15.08
C ARG A 19 -3.00 10.54 -15.75
N ARG A 20 -3.22 9.73 -16.78
CA ARG A 20 -4.49 9.73 -17.52
C ARG A 20 -5.64 9.08 -16.72
N LEU A 21 -5.31 8.19 -15.78
CA LEU A 21 -6.27 7.59 -14.85
C LEU A 21 -6.43 8.39 -13.55
N GLU A 22 -5.65 9.46 -13.34
CA GLU A 22 -5.60 10.25 -12.11
C GLU A 22 -5.19 9.40 -10.89
N ALA A 23 -4.18 8.55 -11.08
CA ALA A 23 -3.68 7.56 -10.12
C ALA A 23 -2.15 7.65 -9.94
N GLU A 24 -1.59 8.85 -9.93
CA GLU A 24 -0.15 9.08 -9.81
C GLU A 24 0.44 8.54 -8.49
N ASP A 25 -0.38 8.40 -7.45
CA ASP A 25 0.05 7.87 -6.16
C ASP A 25 0.38 6.37 -6.17
N VAL A 26 -0.01 5.63 -7.22
CA VAL A 26 0.36 4.22 -7.41
C VAL A 26 1.52 4.04 -8.39
N ALA A 27 2.09 5.12 -8.94
CA ALA A 27 3.07 5.05 -10.02
C ALA A 27 4.33 4.25 -9.67
N ASP A 28 4.89 4.41 -8.47
CA ASP A 28 6.11 3.69 -8.07
C ASP A 28 5.84 2.18 -7.93
N VAL A 29 4.72 1.82 -7.31
CA VAL A 29 4.31 0.41 -7.18
C VAL A 29 3.98 -0.18 -8.55
N ALA A 30 3.35 0.58 -9.43
CA ALA A 30 3.03 0.16 -10.79
C ALA A 30 4.30 -0.02 -11.64
N ARG A 31 5.31 0.83 -11.45
CA ARG A 31 6.61 0.71 -12.10
C ARG A 31 7.33 -0.56 -11.63
N ALA A 32 7.49 -0.74 -10.32
CA ALA A 32 8.07 -1.98 -9.77
C ALA A 32 7.32 -3.24 -10.22
N THR A 33 5.99 -3.17 -10.28
CA THR A 33 5.15 -4.26 -10.81
C THR A 33 5.44 -4.56 -12.28
N PHE A 34 5.59 -3.52 -13.11
CA PHE A 34 5.90 -3.66 -14.53
C PHE A 34 7.35 -4.14 -14.74
N ASP A 35 8.30 -3.64 -13.96
CA ASP A 35 9.71 -4.03 -14.07
C ASP A 35 9.93 -5.50 -13.69
N CYS A 36 9.10 -6.03 -12.77
CA CYS A 36 9.19 -7.44 -12.38
C CYS A 36 8.77 -8.41 -13.50
N ALA A 37 7.63 -8.18 -14.17
CA ALA A 37 7.08 -9.13 -15.15
C ALA A 37 6.22 -8.50 -16.26
N GLY A 38 6.18 -7.17 -16.37
CA GLY A 38 5.39 -6.43 -17.35
C GLY A 38 5.83 -6.68 -18.78
N GLU A 39 7.13 -6.86 -19.05
CA GLU A 39 7.61 -7.22 -20.39
C GLU A 39 7.11 -8.60 -20.84
N LEU A 40 7.03 -9.58 -19.93
CA LEU A 40 6.49 -10.91 -20.24
C LEU A 40 5.00 -10.84 -20.58
N ALA A 41 4.23 -10.11 -19.77
CA ALA A 41 2.80 -9.89 -20.05
C ALA A 41 2.59 -9.08 -21.34
N ALA A 42 3.50 -8.16 -21.68
CA ALA A 42 3.43 -7.38 -22.91
C ALA A 42 3.60 -8.25 -24.16
N LEU A 43 4.40 -9.32 -24.09
CA LEU A 43 4.55 -10.28 -25.18
C LEU A 43 3.27 -11.09 -25.45
N GLU A 44 2.49 -11.37 -24.40
CA GLU A 44 1.28 -12.21 -24.49
C GLU A 44 0.03 -11.39 -24.80
N CYS A 45 -0.16 -10.25 -24.12
CA CYS A 45 -1.40 -9.47 -24.11
C CYS A 45 -1.25 -8.08 -24.74
N GLY A 46 -0.03 -7.69 -25.12
CA GLY A 46 0.30 -6.35 -25.63
C GLY A 46 0.74 -5.38 -24.55
N SER A 47 1.65 -4.47 -24.91
CA SER A 47 2.29 -3.54 -23.98
C SER A 47 1.33 -2.61 -23.25
N THR A 48 0.28 -2.10 -23.92
CA THR A 48 -0.74 -1.26 -23.26
C THR A 48 -1.51 -2.06 -22.21
N ALA A 49 -1.90 -3.31 -22.50
CA ALA A 49 -2.60 -4.16 -21.55
C ALA A 49 -1.71 -4.49 -20.34
N ALA A 50 -0.42 -4.76 -20.56
CA ALA A 50 0.56 -4.98 -19.49
C ALA A 50 0.76 -3.75 -18.59
N ALA A 51 0.86 -2.55 -19.17
CA ALA A 51 0.99 -1.31 -18.38
C ALA A 51 -0.28 -1.03 -17.55
N LEU A 52 -1.47 -1.26 -18.13
CA LEU A 52 -2.75 -1.13 -17.43
C LEU A 52 -2.88 -2.18 -16.32
N ALA A 53 -2.48 -3.43 -16.59
CA ALA A 53 -2.47 -4.51 -15.61
C ALA A 53 -1.55 -4.20 -14.43
N ALA A 54 -0.36 -3.67 -14.68
CA ALA A 54 0.56 -3.24 -13.62
C ALA A 54 -0.06 -2.14 -12.75
N CYS A 55 -0.69 -1.12 -13.37
CA CYS A 55 -1.40 -0.06 -12.64
C CYS A 55 -2.59 -0.61 -11.83
N ARG A 56 -3.35 -1.55 -12.39
CA ARG A 56 -4.47 -2.20 -11.71
C ARG A 56 -4.00 -2.99 -10.50
N LEU A 57 -2.98 -3.83 -10.66
CA LEU A 57 -2.43 -4.63 -9.58
C LEU A 57 -1.85 -3.74 -8.47
N ALA A 58 -1.12 -2.69 -8.84
CA ALA A 58 -0.63 -1.68 -7.90
C ALA A 58 -1.77 -1.00 -7.12
N SER A 59 -2.85 -0.60 -7.80
CA SER A 59 -4.02 -0.01 -7.14
C SER A 59 -4.68 -0.96 -6.13
N ARG A 60 -4.70 -2.26 -6.42
CA ARG A 60 -5.24 -3.29 -5.51
C ARG A 60 -4.36 -3.54 -4.28
N ARG A 61 -3.05 -3.37 -4.43
CA ARG A 61 -2.07 -3.54 -3.34
C ARG A 61 -1.83 -2.26 -2.54
N THR A 62 -2.43 -1.14 -2.93
CA THR A 62 -2.33 0.15 -2.20
C THR A 62 -3.61 0.46 -1.42
N ARG A 63 -3.62 1.59 -0.69
CA ARG A 63 -4.75 1.99 0.19
C ARG A 63 -5.98 2.50 -0.59
N ARG A 64 -5.88 2.68 -1.90
CA ARG A 64 -6.86 3.39 -2.72
C ARG A 64 -7.96 2.50 -3.27
N GLU A 65 -8.97 3.15 -3.81
CA GLU A 65 -10.00 2.48 -4.60
C GLU A 65 -9.33 1.79 -5.80
N PRO A 66 -9.52 0.47 -5.97
CA PRO A 66 -8.92 -0.24 -7.08
C PRO A 66 -9.42 0.28 -8.42
N LEU A 67 -8.50 0.40 -9.38
CA LEU A 67 -8.86 0.70 -10.76
C LEU A 67 -9.66 -0.47 -11.37
N THR A 68 -10.73 -0.14 -12.10
CA THR A 68 -11.60 -1.13 -12.74
C THR A 68 -11.19 -1.37 -14.19
N CYS A 69 -11.36 -2.60 -14.68
CA CYS A 69 -11.09 -2.92 -16.09
C CYS A 69 -11.96 -2.10 -17.04
N GLU A 70 -13.21 -1.83 -16.66
CA GLU A 70 -14.13 -0.99 -17.45
C GLU A 70 -13.59 0.42 -17.65
N ARG A 71 -13.16 1.09 -16.56
CA ARG A 71 -12.57 2.45 -16.64
C ARG A 71 -11.29 2.46 -17.50
N MET A 72 -10.47 1.42 -17.40
CA MET A 72 -9.24 1.28 -18.18
C MET A 72 -9.53 1.07 -19.66
N ALA A 73 -10.46 0.17 -19.98
CA ALA A 73 -10.90 -0.14 -21.34
C ALA A 73 -11.46 1.11 -22.03
N ASP A 74 -12.34 1.85 -21.35
CA ASP A 74 -12.94 3.08 -21.88
C ASP A 74 -11.88 4.17 -22.15
N THR A 75 -10.84 4.25 -21.31
CA THR A 75 -9.84 5.32 -21.38
C THR A 75 -8.78 5.07 -22.47
N PHE A 76 -8.43 3.80 -22.71
CA PHE A 76 -7.31 3.38 -23.57
C PHE A 76 -7.72 2.57 -24.80
N ASP A 77 -9.01 2.25 -24.97
CA ASP A 77 -9.53 1.43 -26.08
C ASP A 77 -8.85 0.06 -26.14
N VAL A 78 -8.79 -0.62 -24.98
CA VAL A 78 -8.17 -1.94 -24.80
C VAL A 78 -9.21 -2.94 -24.32
N ASP A 79 -9.12 -4.18 -24.80
CA ASP A 79 -9.96 -5.28 -24.34
C ASP A 79 -9.74 -5.54 -22.83
N PRO A 80 -10.79 -5.47 -21.98
CA PRO A 80 -10.68 -5.76 -20.56
C PRO A 80 -10.19 -7.18 -20.25
N GLU A 81 -10.40 -8.16 -21.15
CA GLU A 81 -9.90 -9.53 -20.99
C GLU A 81 -8.37 -9.56 -21.08
N HIS A 82 -7.77 -8.86 -22.06
CA HIS A 82 -6.31 -8.77 -22.16
C HIS A 82 -5.66 -8.10 -20.95
N VAL A 83 -6.33 -7.10 -20.34
CA VAL A 83 -5.84 -6.50 -19.09
C VAL A 83 -5.91 -7.49 -17.93
N ALA A 84 -6.97 -8.29 -17.85
CA ALA A 84 -7.12 -9.30 -16.81
C ALA A 84 -6.10 -10.44 -16.95
N ASP A 85 -5.87 -10.92 -18.17
CA ASP A 85 -4.87 -11.95 -18.47
C ASP A 85 -3.45 -11.44 -18.17
N ALA A 86 -3.12 -10.22 -18.59
CA ALA A 86 -1.85 -9.59 -18.26
C ALA A 86 -1.64 -9.44 -16.74
N GLU A 87 -2.70 -9.08 -15.99
CA GLU A 87 -2.62 -9.02 -14.52
C GLU A 87 -2.36 -10.39 -13.91
N ALA A 88 -3.02 -11.44 -14.40
CA ALA A 88 -2.80 -12.81 -13.95
C ALA A 88 -1.36 -13.27 -14.23
N THR A 89 -0.83 -12.98 -15.42
CA THR A 89 0.56 -13.27 -15.78
C THR A 89 1.51 -12.56 -14.83
N ILE A 90 1.42 -11.24 -14.66
CA ILE A 90 2.29 -10.47 -13.75
C ILE A 90 2.18 -10.98 -12.31
N ALA A 91 0.96 -11.18 -11.80
CA ALA A 91 0.73 -11.61 -10.43
C ALA A 91 1.36 -12.98 -10.12
N SER A 92 1.49 -13.87 -11.12
CA SER A 92 2.11 -15.19 -10.94
C SER A 92 3.61 -15.14 -10.62
N TYR A 93 4.30 -14.04 -10.96
CA TYR A 93 5.72 -13.82 -10.68
C TYR A 93 5.97 -13.06 -9.37
N LEU A 94 4.92 -12.46 -8.80
CA LEU A 94 5.02 -11.66 -7.58
C LEU A 94 4.74 -12.51 -6.34
N THR A 95 5.40 -12.17 -5.24
CA THR A 95 4.96 -12.67 -3.93
C THR A 95 3.52 -12.20 -3.69
N PRO A 96 2.61 -13.10 -3.27
CA PRO A 96 1.26 -12.69 -2.91
C PRO A 96 1.30 -11.75 -1.70
N PRO A 97 0.33 -10.83 -1.57
CA PRO A 97 0.16 -10.09 -0.33
C PRO A 97 -0.13 -11.06 0.84
N ALA A 98 0.09 -10.58 2.06
CA ALA A 98 -0.43 -11.24 3.25
C ALA A 98 -1.96 -11.39 3.15
N ASP A 99 -2.51 -12.34 3.91
CA ASP A 99 -3.95 -12.52 3.88
C ASP A 99 -4.70 -11.30 4.44
N ALA A 100 -5.99 -11.22 4.10
CA ALA A 100 -6.79 -10.06 4.43
C ALA A 100 -6.97 -9.89 5.95
N ASP A 101 -6.89 -10.96 6.74
CA ASP A 101 -7.06 -10.89 8.19
C ASP A 101 -5.80 -10.36 8.86
N ASP A 102 -4.61 -10.76 8.39
CA ASP A 102 -3.33 -10.19 8.81
C ASP A 102 -3.23 -8.69 8.49
N VAL A 103 -3.59 -8.30 7.26
CA VAL A 103 -3.63 -6.88 6.87
C VAL A 103 -4.64 -6.09 7.72
N ARG A 104 -5.79 -6.68 8.06
CA ARG A 104 -6.78 -6.03 8.95
C ARG A 104 -6.26 -5.93 10.38
N ALA A 105 -5.57 -6.95 10.89
CA ALA A 105 -4.99 -6.95 12.21
C ALA A 105 -3.94 -5.82 12.33
N LEU A 106 -2.99 -5.75 11.40
CA LEU A 106 -1.98 -4.67 11.35
C LEU A 106 -2.62 -3.28 11.27
N ARG A 107 -3.66 -3.09 10.45
CA ARG A 107 -4.39 -1.80 10.39
C ARG A 107 -5.01 -1.43 11.74
N ARG A 108 -5.65 -2.38 12.43
CA ARG A 108 -6.24 -2.11 13.75
C ARG A 108 -5.17 -1.75 14.77
N THR A 109 -4.07 -2.48 14.80
CA THR A 109 -2.92 -2.18 15.67
C THR A 109 -2.34 -0.79 15.40
N LEU A 110 -2.20 -0.41 14.12
CA LEU A 110 -1.71 0.91 13.73
C LEU A 110 -2.65 2.05 14.18
N ILE A 111 -3.97 1.87 14.06
CA ILE A 111 -4.96 2.85 14.56
C ILE A 111 -4.77 3.06 16.06
N VAL A 112 -4.62 1.96 16.84
CA VAL A 112 -4.36 2.04 18.28
C VAL A 112 -3.08 2.80 18.58
N ALA A 113 -1.99 2.49 17.85
CA ALA A 113 -0.71 3.14 18.04
C ALA A 113 -0.78 4.66 17.76
N TYR A 114 -1.53 5.07 16.73
CA TYR A 114 -1.79 6.48 16.44
C TYR A 114 -2.60 7.18 17.53
N GLU A 115 -3.66 6.56 18.04
CA GLU A 115 -4.46 7.12 19.14
C GLU A 115 -3.61 7.28 20.41
N LEU A 116 -2.72 6.32 20.69
CA LEU A 116 -1.78 6.43 21.80
C LEU A 116 -0.79 7.56 21.59
N LEU A 117 -0.21 7.70 20.39
CA LEU A 117 0.74 8.76 20.08
C LEU A 117 0.09 10.14 20.22
N ASP A 118 -1.12 10.32 19.66
CA ASP A 118 -1.90 11.55 19.76
C ASP A 118 -2.19 11.95 21.22
N ALA A 119 -2.45 10.94 22.08
CA ALA A 119 -2.69 11.13 23.50
C ALA A 119 -1.42 11.43 24.30
N VAL A 120 -0.27 10.84 23.96
CA VAL A 120 1.04 11.20 24.54
C VAL A 120 1.37 12.65 24.18
N GLU A 121 1.32 13.00 22.89
CA GLU A 121 1.66 14.34 22.38
C GLU A 121 0.78 15.45 22.99
N ARG A 122 -0.44 15.12 23.43
CA ARG A 122 -1.38 16.06 24.06
C ARG A 122 -1.42 15.99 25.59
N ASP A 123 -0.61 15.14 26.21
CA ASP A 123 -0.65 14.83 27.65
C ASP A 123 -2.06 14.43 28.14
N ARG A 124 -2.75 13.59 27.36
CA ARG A 124 -4.12 13.12 27.62
C ARG A 124 -4.22 11.61 27.84
N LEU A 125 -3.11 10.95 28.17
CA LEU A 125 -3.08 9.50 28.40
C LEU A 125 -4.12 9.01 29.41
N HIS A 126 -4.43 9.83 30.42
CA HIS A 126 -5.40 9.54 31.47
C HIS A 126 -6.87 9.68 31.03
N ALA A 127 -7.12 10.27 29.86
CA ALA A 127 -8.46 10.41 29.27
C ALA A 127 -8.77 9.30 28.23
N LEU A 128 -7.80 8.43 27.93
CA LEU A 128 -8.05 7.23 27.14
C LEU A 128 -8.92 6.26 27.93
N GLU A 129 -10.12 5.98 27.42
CA GLU A 129 -10.99 4.95 27.98
C GLU A 129 -10.43 3.55 27.64
N LEU A 130 -9.76 2.95 28.62
CA LEU A 130 -9.24 1.58 28.55
C LEU A 130 -9.52 0.89 29.88
N PRO A 131 -10.67 0.17 30.03
CA PRO A 131 -10.81 -1.16 29.41
C PRO A 131 -12.24 -1.52 28.89
N GLY A 132 -12.31 -2.35 27.84
CA GLY A 132 -13.55 -2.89 27.24
C GLY A 132 -13.78 -2.53 25.77
N SER A 133 -12.85 -1.80 25.14
CA SER A 133 -12.91 -1.36 23.75
C SER A 133 -12.11 -2.26 22.79
N TYR A 134 -12.37 -2.11 21.49
CA TYR A 134 -11.64 -2.75 20.36
C TYR A 134 -10.11 -2.64 20.46
N LEU A 135 -9.59 -1.69 21.25
CA LEU A 135 -8.18 -1.47 21.51
C LEU A 135 -7.53 -2.66 22.24
N ALA A 136 -8.26 -3.28 23.17
CA ALA A 136 -7.79 -4.42 23.97
C ALA A 136 -7.47 -5.65 23.11
N ASP A 137 -8.28 -5.90 22.08
CA ASP A 137 -8.11 -7.03 21.17
C ASP A 137 -7.05 -6.75 20.09
N ALA A 138 -6.85 -5.48 19.71
CA ALA A 138 -5.97 -5.09 18.62
C ALA A 138 -4.49 -4.95 19.02
N ALA A 139 -4.20 -4.57 20.27
CA ALA A 139 -2.82 -4.43 20.75
C ALA A 139 -2.67 -4.65 22.26
N PRO A 140 -2.86 -5.89 22.76
CA PRO A 140 -2.86 -6.19 24.20
C PRO A 140 -1.58 -5.77 24.92
N TRP A 141 -0.43 -5.90 24.24
CA TRP A 141 0.88 -5.61 24.80
C TRP A 141 1.16 -4.10 24.90
N LEU A 142 0.68 -3.29 23.95
CA LEU A 142 0.80 -1.83 23.98
C LEU A 142 0.00 -1.26 25.16
N LEU A 143 -1.22 -1.75 25.34
CA LEU A 143 -2.09 -1.33 26.44
C LEU A 143 -1.56 -1.73 27.81
N GLY A 144 -0.96 -2.91 27.93
CA GLY A 144 -0.28 -3.32 29.16
C GLY A 144 0.94 -2.45 29.50
N ARG A 145 1.54 -1.75 28.53
CA ARG A 145 2.61 -0.76 28.75
C ARG A 145 2.01 0.59 29.15
N THR A 146 0.92 1.01 28.50
CA THR A 146 0.18 2.23 28.83
C THR A 146 -0.42 2.21 30.24
N GLN A 147 -1.10 1.12 30.62
CA GLN A 147 -1.68 0.97 31.97
C GLN A 147 -0.61 1.03 33.05
N ARG A 148 0.52 0.33 32.87
CA ARG A 148 1.67 0.40 33.79
C ARG A 148 2.27 1.81 33.91
N SER A 149 2.23 2.59 32.83
CA SER A 149 2.72 3.97 32.83
C SER A 149 1.74 4.90 33.58
N ILE A 150 0.43 4.70 33.42
CA ILE A 150 -0.63 5.47 34.11
C ILE A 150 -0.64 5.18 35.63
N GLU A 151 -0.49 3.93 36.03
CA GLU A 151 -0.47 3.50 37.44
C GLU A 151 0.80 3.94 38.18
N SER A 152 1.90 4.17 37.45
CA SER A 152 3.22 4.54 37.98
C SER A 152 3.45 6.06 38.09
N ARG A 153 2.39 6.84 38.25
CA ARG A 153 2.35 8.32 38.25
C ARG A 153 3.34 9.06 39.18
N ASP A 154 4.06 8.35 40.04
CA ASP A 154 5.06 8.87 40.99
C ASP A 154 6.54 8.69 40.54
N ASP A 155 6.81 8.06 39.38
CA ASP A 155 8.18 7.87 38.89
C ASP A 155 8.33 8.45 37.47
N ASP A 156 8.89 9.66 37.36
CA ASP A 156 9.18 10.40 36.12
C ASP A 156 10.01 9.60 35.07
N ARG A 157 10.51 8.42 35.45
CA ARG A 157 11.34 7.53 34.61
C ARG A 157 10.55 6.47 33.84
N ARG A 158 9.21 6.45 33.91
CA ARG A 158 8.35 5.41 33.29
C ARG A 158 7.17 5.96 32.47
N GLY A 159 7.24 7.19 31.99
CA GLY A 159 6.32 7.66 30.95
C GLY A 159 6.48 6.82 29.67
N LEU A 160 5.41 6.68 28.89
CA LEU A 160 5.51 6.19 27.51
C LEU A 160 6.39 7.17 26.74
N ASP A 161 7.56 6.70 26.30
CA ASP A 161 8.48 7.51 25.51
C ASP A 161 7.85 7.78 24.14
N GLU A 162 7.63 9.06 23.86
CA GLU A 162 7.04 9.55 22.60
C GLU A 162 7.88 9.14 21.39
N ASP A 163 9.21 9.18 21.51
CA ASP A 163 10.12 8.83 20.42
C ASP A 163 10.11 7.32 20.15
N GLU A 164 10.05 6.49 21.20
CA GLU A 164 9.86 5.05 21.04
C GLU A 164 8.52 4.71 20.38
N LEU A 165 7.46 5.44 20.75
CA LEU A 165 6.12 5.23 20.20
C LEU A 165 6.04 5.66 18.73
N ARG A 166 6.65 6.79 18.38
CA ARG A 166 6.80 7.26 16.99
C ARG A 166 7.55 6.24 16.14
N ALA A 167 8.70 5.76 16.62
CA ALA A 167 9.47 4.71 15.93
C ALA A 167 8.69 3.39 15.81
N HIS A 168 7.80 3.09 16.76
CA HIS A 168 6.93 1.93 16.68
C HIS A 168 5.83 2.09 15.62
N VAL A 169 5.20 3.28 15.54
CA VAL A 169 4.24 3.62 14.48
C VAL A 169 4.89 3.47 13.12
N GLU A 170 6.06 4.07 12.90
CA GLU A 170 6.82 3.97 11.64
C GLU A 170 7.07 2.52 11.24
N ARG A 171 7.47 1.66 12.18
CA ARG A 171 7.67 0.23 11.93
C ARG A 171 6.37 -0.47 11.52
N LEU A 172 5.25 -0.19 12.20
CA LEU A 172 3.95 -0.76 11.85
C LEU A 172 3.45 -0.30 10.48
N GLU A 173 3.78 0.92 10.07
CA GLU A 173 3.49 1.40 8.72
C GLU A 173 4.27 0.65 7.66
N ALA A 174 5.56 0.43 7.90
CA ALA A 174 6.41 -0.39 7.03
C ALA A 174 5.91 -1.85 6.96
N ASP A 175 5.61 -2.47 8.11
CA ASP A 175 5.06 -3.83 8.16
C ASP A 175 3.73 -3.94 7.39
N LEU A 176 2.86 -2.93 7.51
CA LEU A 176 1.58 -2.87 6.80
C LEU A 176 1.75 -2.65 5.28
N GLU A 177 2.76 -1.88 4.87
CA GLU A 177 3.11 -1.71 3.46
C GLU A 177 3.66 -3.03 2.88
N LEU A 178 4.63 -3.65 3.58
CA LEU A 178 5.18 -4.97 3.25
C LEU A 178 4.07 -6.02 3.11
N ALA A 179 3.16 -6.09 4.08
CA ALA A 179 2.05 -7.04 4.06
C ALA A 179 1.13 -6.86 2.84
N ARG A 180 0.96 -5.64 2.33
CA ARG A 180 0.09 -5.36 1.18
C ARG A 180 0.79 -5.53 -0.16
N LEU A 181 2.06 -5.18 -0.24
CA LEU A 181 2.85 -5.30 -1.47
C LEU A 181 3.34 -6.72 -1.69
N GLY A 182 3.60 -7.47 -0.61
CA GLY A 182 4.41 -8.69 -0.65
C GLY A 182 5.90 -8.34 -0.66
N THR A 183 6.74 -9.30 -0.28
CA THR A 183 8.17 -9.05 -0.04
C THR A 183 8.91 -8.53 -1.27
N LEU A 184 8.60 -9.05 -2.46
CA LEU A 184 9.30 -8.69 -3.69
C LEU A 184 9.02 -7.24 -4.10
N LEU A 185 7.73 -6.86 -4.23
CA LEU A 185 7.37 -5.48 -4.55
C LEU A 185 7.79 -4.48 -3.47
N TYR A 186 7.78 -4.89 -2.19
CA TYR A 186 8.21 -4.00 -1.12
C TYR A 186 9.70 -3.64 -1.25
N ALA A 187 10.55 -4.63 -1.52
CA ALA A 187 11.98 -4.40 -1.73
C ALA A 187 12.24 -3.48 -2.93
N ASP A 188 11.60 -3.75 -4.07
CA ASP A 188 11.79 -2.94 -5.28
C ASP A 188 11.30 -1.49 -5.11
N VAL A 189 10.21 -1.27 -4.36
CA VAL A 189 9.69 0.09 -4.09
C VAL A 189 10.54 0.83 -3.06
N ASP A 190 11.07 0.13 -2.06
CA ASP A 190 11.93 0.74 -1.04
C ASP A 190 13.29 1.18 -1.62
N ASP A 191 13.87 0.35 -2.50
CA ASP A 191 15.10 0.68 -3.22
C ASP A 191 14.93 1.97 -4.04
N VAL A 192 13.81 2.13 -4.76
CA VAL A 192 13.50 3.34 -5.56
C VAL A 192 13.28 4.60 -4.69
N ARG A 193 12.80 4.45 -3.45
CA ARG A 193 12.58 5.58 -2.52
C ARG A 193 13.85 5.98 -1.75
N GLY A 194 14.85 5.10 -1.70
CA GLY A 194 16.13 5.32 -1.05
C GLY A 194 17.16 6.06 -1.91
N GLU A 195 16.93 6.17 -3.23
CA GLU A 195 17.76 6.88 -4.22
C GLU A 195 17.41 8.38 -4.37
#